data_AF-A0A351VD15-F1
#
_entry.id   AF-A0A351VD15-F1
#
_cell.length_a   1.000
_cell.length_b   1.000
_cell.length_c   1.000
_cell.angle_alpha   90.00
_cell.angle_beta   90.00
_cell.angle_gamma   90.00
#
_symmetry.space_group_name_H-M   'P 1'
#
loop_
_entity.id
_entity.type
_entity.pdbx_description
1 polymer ?
#
loop_
_entity_poly.entity_id
_entity_poly.type
_entity_poly.pdbx_seq_one_letter_code
_entity_poly.pdbx_strand_id
1 'polypeptide(L)'
;MVAIDTTSWRDETGKILRKIGNECGDGASYQEVRAESYSMLEKRMGVSLKQRLTNKRRRMAEEGVCKSKRDKLNYLDIIAEDKKLIEGYMAIVKEMAIKYGVA
;
A
#
# COMPACT_ATOMS: atom_id res chain seq x y z
N MET A 1 14.04 -21.34 10.26
CA MET A 1 12.77 -21.01 9.60
C MET A 1 12.62 -19.50 9.66
N VAL A 2 13.02 -18.80 8.60
CA VAL A 2 12.79 -17.36 8.50
C VAL A 2 11.32 -17.22 8.15
N ALA A 3 10.51 -16.83 9.13
CA ALA A 3 9.16 -16.37 8.86
C ALA A 3 9.31 -15.26 7.81
N ILE A 4 8.85 -15.53 6.60
CA ILE A 4 8.60 -14.49 5.60
C ILE A 4 7.41 -13.74 6.17
N ASP A 5 7.70 -12.88 7.15
CA ASP A 5 6.71 -12.12 7.88
C ASP A 5 6.07 -11.23 6.83
N THR A 6 4.82 -11.54 6.45
CA THR A 6 4.03 -10.85 5.43
C THR A 6 3.81 -9.37 5.73
N THR A 7 4.40 -8.85 6.81
CA THR A 7 4.41 -7.47 7.26
C THR A 7 5.71 -6.74 6.89
N SER A 8 6.78 -7.45 6.51
CA SER A 8 8.10 -6.86 6.27
C SER A 8 8.08 -5.80 5.17
N TRP A 9 7.34 -6.03 4.08
CA TRP A 9 7.18 -5.04 3.02
C TRP A 9 6.47 -3.76 3.47
N ARG A 10 5.57 -3.81 4.47
CA ARG A 10 4.92 -2.60 5.01
C ARG A 10 5.92 -1.72 5.74
N ASP A 11 6.83 -2.33 6.49
CA ASP A 11 7.91 -1.62 7.18
C ASP A 11 8.95 -1.10 6.18
N GLU A 12 9.35 -1.92 5.20
CA GLU A 12 10.27 -1.50 4.14
C GLU A 12 9.72 -0.33 3.31
N THR A 13 8.48 -0.48 2.79
CA THR A 13 7.84 0.58 2.01
C THR A 13 7.59 1.83 2.86
N GLY A 14 7.21 1.67 4.12
CA GLY A 14 7.07 2.77 5.09
C GLY A 14 8.38 3.52 5.34
N LYS A 15 9.50 2.80 5.50
CA LYS A 15 10.84 3.39 5.65
C LYS A 15 11.26 4.16 4.40
N ILE A 16 11.08 3.58 3.22
CA ILE A 16 11.39 4.23 1.94
C ILE A 16 10.55 5.50 1.77
N LEU A 17 9.23 5.42 1.93
CA LEU A 17 8.34 6.58 1.85
C LEU A 17 8.72 7.68 2.82
N ARG A 18 9.12 7.31 4.05
CA ARG A 18 9.54 8.28 5.08
C ARG A 18 10.87 8.92 4.73
N LYS A 19 11.81 8.17 4.16
CA LYS A 19 13.06 8.75 3.65
C LYS A 19 12.79 9.66 2.44
N ILE A 20 11.95 9.26 1.48
CA ILE A 20 11.55 10.11 0.34
C ILE A 20 10.94 11.42 0.82
N GLY A 21 10.02 11.35 1.79
CA GLY A 21 9.43 12.57 2.37
C GLY A 21 10.41 13.41 3.20
N ASN A 22 11.49 12.82 3.73
CA ASN A 22 12.53 13.56 4.44
C ASN A 22 13.49 14.27 3.47
N GLU A 23 13.84 13.59 2.38
CA GLU A 23 14.73 14.09 1.32
C GLU A 23 14.03 15.14 0.45
N CYS A 24 12.71 15.01 0.27
CA CYS A 24 11.85 16.02 -0.37
C CYS A 24 11.45 17.15 0.60
N GLY A 25 12.42 17.66 1.37
CA GLY A 25 12.26 18.66 2.43
C GLY A 25 11.74 20.04 2.00
N ASP A 26 11.22 20.20 0.78
CA ASP A 26 10.76 21.49 0.23
C ASP A 26 9.32 21.48 -0.34
N GLY A 27 8.55 20.39 -0.23
CA GLY A 27 7.11 20.50 -0.59
C GLY A 27 6.29 19.22 -0.68
N ALA A 28 6.88 18.05 -0.97
CA ALA A 28 6.09 16.82 -1.06
C ALA A 28 5.95 16.19 0.33
N SER A 29 4.78 16.41 0.93
CA SER A 29 4.44 15.75 2.20
C SER A 29 4.47 14.23 2.04
N TYR A 30 4.90 13.48 3.06
CA TYR A 30 4.83 12.01 3.12
C TYR A 30 3.46 11.45 2.65
N GLN A 31 2.39 12.19 2.94
CA GLN A 31 1.04 11.86 2.52
C GLN A 31 0.85 11.91 1.00
N GLU A 32 1.51 12.83 0.30
CA GLU A 32 1.47 12.99 -1.15
C GLU A 32 2.22 11.86 -1.85
N VAL A 33 3.45 11.56 -1.41
CA VAL A 33 4.25 10.41 -1.90
C VAL A 33 3.48 9.11 -1.72
N ARG A 34 2.81 8.95 -0.57
CA ARG A 34 1.98 7.79 -0.28
C ARG A 34 0.73 7.72 -1.17
N ALA A 35 0.05 8.84 -1.40
CA ALA A 35 -1.09 8.91 -2.31
C ALA A 35 -0.67 8.61 -3.76
N GLU A 36 0.46 9.16 -4.19
CA GLU A 36 1.03 8.93 -5.51
C GLU A 36 1.40 7.45 -5.72
N SER A 37 1.99 6.81 -4.71
CA SER A 37 2.30 5.38 -4.72
C SER A 37 1.05 4.53 -4.99
N TYR A 38 -0.08 4.85 -4.35
CA TYR A 38 -1.34 4.14 -4.60
C TYR A 38 -1.86 4.40 -6.02
N SER A 39 -1.83 5.64 -6.50
CA SER A 39 -2.27 5.98 -7.86
C SER A 39 -1.43 5.27 -8.94
N MET A 40 -0.11 5.21 -8.76
CA MET A 40 0.78 4.47 -9.64
C MET A 40 0.49 2.96 -9.59
N LEU A 41 0.18 2.41 -8.41
CA LEU A 41 -0.20 1.00 -8.28
C LEU A 41 -1.48 0.70 -9.04
N GLU A 42 -2.49 1.55 -8.90
CA GLU A 42 -3.76 1.41 -9.60
C GLU A 42 -3.57 1.49 -11.12
N LYS A 43 -2.73 2.41 -11.61
CA LYS A 43 -2.41 2.53 -13.05
C LYS A 43 -1.63 1.33 -13.58
N ARG A 44 -0.60 0.87 -12.88
CA ARG A 44 0.30 -0.21 -13.33
C ARG A 44 -0.40 -1.57 -13.33
N MET A 45 -1.19 -1.84 -12.28
CA MET A 45 -1.90 -3.10 -12.14
C MET A 45 -3.29 -3.07 -12.81
N GLY A 46 -3.78 -1.89 -13.20
CA GLY A 46 -5.15 -1.72 -13.74
C GLY A 46 -6.22 -2.08 -12.71
N VAL A 47 -5.93 -1.95 -11.42
CA VAL A 47 -6.81 -2.34 -10.31
C VAL A 47 -7.29 -1.11 -9.57
N SER A 48 -8.57 -1.06 -9.23
CA SER A 48 -9.07 -0.03 -8.31
C SER A 48 -9.07 -0.54 -6.87
N LEU A 49 -8.18 0.01 -6.04
CA LEU A 49 -8.10 -0.32 -4.60
C LEU A 49 -9.41 0.03 -3.90
N LYS A 50 -10.05 1.14 -4.29
CA LYS A 50 -11.38 1.54 -3.80
C LYS A 50 -12.45 0.50 -4.11
N GLN A 51 -12.50 -0.02 -5.34
CA GLN A 51 -13.46 -1.06 -5.70
C GLN A 51 -13.21 -2.36 -4.94
N ARG A 52 -11.94 -2.78 -4.81
CA ARG A 52 -11.57 -3.95 -4.00
C ARG A 52 -11.98 -3.79 -2.54
N LEU A 53 -11.76 -2.62 -1.95
CA LEU A 53 -12.15 -2.31 -0.57
C LEU A 53 -13.67 -2.38 -0.38
N THR A 54 -14.44 -1.83 -1.32
CA THR A 54 -15.91 -1.93 -1.31
C THR A 54 -16.38 -3.37 -1.47
N ASN A 55 -15.82 -4.13 -2.42
CA ASN A 55 -16.15 -5.54 -2.63
C ASN A 55 -15.81 -6.40 -1.41
N LYS A 56 -14.67 -6.14 -0.76
CA LYS A 56 -14.26 -6.84 0.46
C LYS A 56 -15.21 -6.51 1.62
N ARG A 57 -15.55 -5.23 1.82
CA ARG A 57 -16.54 -4.81 2.83
C ARG A 57 -17.91 -5.47 2.61
N ARG A 58 -18.33 -5.63 1.35
CA ARG A 58 -19.57 -6.33 0.98
C ARG A 58 -19.49 -7.83 1.30
N ARG A 59 -18.44 -8.53 0.86
CA ARG A 59 -18.24 -9.95 1.19
C ARG A 59 -18.21 -10.21 2.69
N MET A 60 -17.49 -9.39 3.46
CA MET A 60 -17.45 -9.53 4.91
C MET A 60 -18.80 -9.23 5.57
N ALA A 61 -19.66 -8.41 4.94
CA ALA A 61 -21.02 -8.21 5.42
C ALA A 61 -21.87 -9.47 5.22
N GLU A 62 -21.69 -10.14 4.08
CA GLU A 62 -22.36 -11.40 3.73
C GLU A 62 -21.87 -12.56 4.60
N GLU A 63 -20.59 -12.58 4.99
CA GLU A 63 -20.01 -13.56 5.93
C GLU A 63 -20.38 -13.30 7.40
N GLY A 64 -21.17 -12.26 7.71
CA GLY A 64 -21.60 -11.97 9.07
C GLY A 64 -20.52 -11.33 9.96
N VAL A 65 -19.46 -10.75 9.38
CA VAL A 65 -18.39 -10.08 10.12
C VAL A 65 -18.91 -8.78 10.77
N CYS A 66 -18.64 -8.62 12.07
CA CYS A 66 -19.00 -7.42 12.84
C CYS A 66 -18.52 -6.13 12.16
N LYS A 67 -19.34 -5.06 12.23
CA LYS A 67 -19.04 -3.75 11.64
C LYS A 67 -17.64 -3.24 12.01
N SER A 68 -17.20 -3.43 13.25
CA SER A 68 -15.87 -2.99 13.72
C SER A 68 -14.70 -3.63 12.99
N LYS A 69 -14.83 -4.88 12.51
CA LYS A 69 -13.80 -5.54 11.69
C LYS A 69 -13.84 -5.05 10.24
N ARG A 70 -15.04 -4.72 9.72
CA ARG A 70 -15.22 -4.14 8.38
C ARG A 70 -14.70 -2.71 8.27
N ASP A 71 -14.87 -1.93 9.32
CA ASP A 71 -14.48 -0.52 9.31
C ASP A 71 -12.96 -0.33 9.35
N LYS A 72 -12.26 -1.23 10.07
CA LYS A 72 -10.79 -1.26 10.17
C LYS A 72 -10.05 -1.61 8.87
N LEU A 73 -10.76 -2.06 7.82
CA LEU A 73 -10.13 -2.35 6.53
C LEU A 73 -9.60 -1.08 5.88
N ASN A 74 -8.32 -1.11 5.53
CA ASN A 74 -7.64 -0.06 4.79
C ASN A 74 -7.07 -0.58 3.46
N TYR A 75 -6.61 0.32 2.60
CA TYR A 75 -5.97 -0.05 1.32
C TYR A 75 -4.77 -0.99 1.50
N LEU A 76 -3.99 -0.81 2.56
CA LEU A 76 -2.89 -1.72 2.87
C LEU A 76 -3.35 -3.15 3.18
N ASP A 77 -4.54 -3.34 3.74
CA ASP A 77 -5.07 -4.67 4.01
C ASP A 77 -5.48 -5.33 2.70
N ILE A 78 -6.11 -4.58 1.80
CA ILE A 78 -6.45 -5.05 0.44
C ILE A 78 -5.20 -5.44 -0.35
N ILE A 79 -4.12 -4.66 -0.24
CA ILE A 79 -2.83 -4.99 -0.86
C ILE A 79 -2.25 -6.26 -0.24
N ALA A 80 -2.33 -6.40 1.09
CA ALA A 80 -1.85 -7.58 1.81
C ALA A 80 -2.58 -8.87 1.44
N GLU A 81 -3.82 -8.80 0.94
CA GLU A 81 -4.58 -9.98 0.53
C GLU A 81 -4.06 -10.65 -0.75
N ASP A 82 -3.34 -9.91 -1.60
CA ASP A 82 -2.96 -10.38 -2.93
C ASP A 82 -1.47 -10.21 -3.14
N LYS A 83 -0.72 -11.32 -3.24
CA LYS A 83 0.73 -11.30 -3.38
C LYS A 83 1.18 -10.45 -4.58
N LYS A 84 0.41 -10.45 -5.67
CA LYS A 84 0.71 -9.62 -6.86
C LYS A 84 0.61 -8.13 -6.55
N LEU A 85 -0.34 -7.72 -5.71
CA LEU A 85 -0.45 -6.32 -5.28
C LEU A 85 0.71 -5.93 -4.38
N ILE A 86 1.14 -6.82 -3.48
CA ILE A 86 2.32 -6.61 -2.63
C ILE A 86 3.56 -6.38 -3.49
N GLU A 87 3.83 -7.30 -4.43
CA GLU A 87 4.99 -7.21 -5.33
C GLU A 87 4.93 -5.96 -6.21
N GLY A 88 3.76 -5.64 -6.77
CA GLY A 88 3.55 -4.42 -7.54
C GLY A 88 3.78 -3.15 -6.73
N TYR A 89 3.32 -3.12 -5.48
CA TYR A 89 3.50 -1.97 -4.59
C TYR A 89 4.97 -1.80 -4.20
N MET A 90 5.66 -2.88 -3.86
CA MET A 90 7.10 -2.85 -3.57
C MET A 90 7.91 -2.40 -4.78
N ALA A 91 7.59 -2.88 -5.99
CA ALA A 91 8.28 -2.47 -7.21
C ALA A 91 8.15 -0.95 -7.45
N ILE A 92 6.94 -0.40 -7.29
CA ILE A 92 6.67 1.03 -7.44
C ILE A 92 7.40 1.85 -6.39
N VAL A 93 7.33 1.46 -5.11
CA VAL A 93 8.00 2.18 -4.03
C VAL A 93 9.52 2.16 -4.21
N LYS A 94 10.10 1.05 -4.68
CA LYS A 94 11.53 0.98 -5.05
C LYS A 94 11.87 1.87 -6.24
N GLU A 95 11.03 1.91 -7.27
CA GLU A 95 11.18 2.82 -8.41
C GLU A 95 11.14 4.29 -7.96
N MET A 96 10.24 4.63 -7.04
CA MET A 96 10.20 5.95 -6.42
C MET A 96 11.47 6.24 -5.62
N ALA A 97 11.97 5.29 -4.83
CA ALA A 97 13.22 5.49 -4.09
C ALA A 97 14.38 5.88 -5.01
N ILE A 98 14.52 5.19 -6.15
CA ILE A 98 15.55 5.48 -7.15
C ILE A 98 15.30 6.86 -7.77
N LYS A 99 14.06 7.16 -8.16
CA LYS A 99 13.69 8.44 -8.78
C LYS A 99 13.98 9.64 -7.87
N TYR A 100 13.79 9.49 -6.57
CA TYR A 100 14.02 10.54 -5.58
C TYR A 100 15.43 10.55 -5.00
N GLY A 101 16.29 9.57 -5.33
CA GLY A 101 17.70 9.53 -4.89
C GLY A 101 17.95 8.86 -3.53
N VAL A 102 16.93 8.16 -3.00
CA VAL A 102 16.85 7.71 -1.60
C VAL A 102 17.22 6.23 -1.42
N ALA A 103 17.53 5.55 -2.53
CA ALA A 103 17.74 4.10 -2.62
C ALA A 103 19.04 3.63 -1.98
#